data_AF-A0A5S6QS66-F1
#
_entry.id   AF-A0A5S6QS66-F1
#
_cell.length_a   1.000
_cell.length_b   1.000
_cell.length_c   1.000
_cell.angle_alpha   90.00
_cell.angle_beta   90.00
_cell.angle_gamma   90.00
#
_symmetry.space_group_name_H-M   'P 1'
#
loop_
_entity.id
_entity.type
_entity.pdbx_description
1 polymer ?
#
loop_
_entity_poly.entity_id
_entity_poly.type
_entity_poly.pdbx_seq_one_letter_code
_entity_poly.pdbx_strand_id
1 'polypeptide(L)'
;MIANERLMNITQLSAQFGNDELAAVKFMQVRGLIHRRRVCPRCGGPVVLQQRKDRDDVRWRCNTKRCQKEFSPKTGTWFQGCEHPVRTLLLFSRALTTLYYCKGKYDMKEAAAVKLNAAMRRVAEEWLLKNPVPLGGSALTEPSHEDFYIYLGPKSYHWLQ
;
A
#
# COMPACT_ATOMS: atom_id res chain seq x y z
N MET A 1 14.16 -10.49 -17.23
CA MET A 1 13.24 -9.69 -18.08
C MET A 1 12.23 -9.02 -17.17
N ILE A 2 12.50 -7.78 -16.73
CA ILE A 2 11.56 -6.99 -15.92
C ILE A 2 10.64 -6.32 -16.93
N ALA A 3 9.54 -6.99 -17.26
CA ALA A 3 8.56 -6.47 -18.21
C ALA A 3 7.80 -5.31 -17.55
N ASN A 4 8.13 -4.09 -17.98
CA ASN A 4 7.20 -3.00 -18.24
C ASN A 4 6.05 -2.87 -17.22
N GLU A 5 6.35 -2.48 -15.97
CA GLU A 5 5.33 -2.10 -15.00
C GLU A 5 4.66 -0.79 -15.42
N ARG A 6 3.71 -0.90 -16.36
CA ARG A 6 2.82 0.20 -16.74
C ARG A 6 2.21 0.80 -15.48
N LEU A 7 2.44 2.10 -15.27
CA LEU A 7 1.73 2.93 -14.29
C LEU A 7 0.22 2.89 -14.61
N MET A 8 -0.51 1.92 -14.04
CA MET A 8 -1.95 1.79 -14.23
C MET A 8 -2.67 3.04 -13.71
N ASN A 9 -3.57 3.61 -14.48
CA ASN A 9 -4.43 4.70 -14.01
C ASN A 9 -5.54 4.16 -13.09
N ILE A 10 -6.27 5.06 -12.42
CA ILE A 10 -7.30 4.64 -11.44
C ILE A 10 -8.41 3.79 -12.06
N THR A 11 -8.79 4.05 -13.33
CA THR A 11 -9.81 3.26 -14.04
C THR A 11 -9.31 1.84 -14.29
N GLN A 12 -8.06 1.68 -14.73
CA GLN A 12 -7.42 0.38 -14.93
C GLN A 12 -7.29 -0.40 -13.62
N LEU A 13 -6.86 0.28 -12.54
CA LEU A 13 -6.80 -0.35 -11.21
C LEU A 13 -8.19 -0.76 -10.72
N SER A 14 -9.21 0.08 -10.90
CA SER A 14 -10.57 -0.22 -10.48
C SER A 14 -11.14 -1.41 -11.26
N ALA A 15 -10.91 -1.46 -12.57
CA ALA A 15 -11.35 -2.58 -13.41
C ALA A 15 -10.66 -3.89 -13.02
N GLN A 16 -9.36 -3.83 -12.70
CA GLN A 16 -8.57 -5.02 -12.39
C GLN A 16 -8.72 -5.52 -10.94
N PHE A 17 -8.87 -4.63 -9.97
CA PHE A 17 -8.79 -4.95 -8.54
C PHE A 17 -10.04 -4.56 -7.74
N GLY A 18 -10.98 -3.82 -8.33
CA GLY A 18 -12.14 -3.27 -7.62
C GLY A 18 -13.04 -4.31 -6.94
N ASN A 19 -13.02 -5.54 -7.44
CA ASN A 19 -13.79 -6.67 -6.93
C ASN A 19 -12.92 -7.88 -6.53
N ASP A 20 -11.59 -7.72 -6.48
CA ASP A 20 -10.68 -8.81 -6.12
C ASP A 20 -9.68 -8.32 -5.05
N GLU A 21 -10.05 -8.54 -3.80
CA GLU A 21 -9.22 -8.16 -2.65
C GLU A 21 -7.88 -8.91 -2.64
N LEU A 22 -7.85 -10.19 -3.04
CA LEU A 22 -6.63 -10.98 -3.03
C LEU A 22 -5.65 -10.50 -4.09
N ALA A 23 -6.14 -10.18 -5.28
CA ALA A 23 -5.33 -9.56 -6.32
C ALA A 23 -4.79 -8.20 -5.88
N ALA A 24 -5.62 -7.37 -5.22
CA ALA A 24 -5.17 -6.08 -4.68
C ALA A 24 -4.06 -6.26 -3.62
N VAL A 25 -4.23 -7.22 -2.68
CA VAL A 25 -3.22 -7.54 -1.68
C VAL A 25 -1.93 -8.01 -2.34
N LYS A 26 -2.00 -8.93 -3.30
CA LYS A 26 -0.81 -9.43 -4.02
C LYS A 26 -0.11 -8.32 -4.80
N PHE A 27 -0.86 -7.43 -5.44
CA PHE A 27 -0.30 -6.26 -6.12
C PHE A 27 0.46 -5.36 -5.14
N MET A 28 -0.15 -5.04 -3.99
CA MET A 28 0.50 -4.23 -2.95
C MET A 28 1.66 -4.95 -2.26
N GLN A 29 1.70 -6.30 -2.27
CA GLN A 29 2.86 -7.08 -1.81
C GLN A 29 4.05 -6.98 -2.76
N VAL A 30 3.82 -6.96 -4.08
CA VAL A 30 4.88 -6.77 -5.08
C VAL A 30 5.50 -5.38 -4.94
N ARG A 31 4.68 -4.38 -4.59
CA ARG A 31 5.08 -2.98 -4.33
C ARG A 31 5.62 -2.71 -2.92
N GLY A 32 5.85 -3.74 -2.10
CA GLY A 32 6.38 -3.59 -0.73
C GLY A 32 5.45 -2.95 0.31
N LEU A 33 4.22 -2.57 -0.06
CA LEU A 33 3.26 -1.87 0.81
C LEU A 33 2.57 -2.79 1.81
N ILE A 34 2.48 -4.07 1.46
CA ILE A 34 1.97 -5.14 2.32
C ILE A 34 3.04 -6.22 2.40
N HIS A 35 3.22 -6.85 3.56
CA HIS A 35 4.28 -7.85 3.68
C HIS A 35 3.97 -9.04 2.78
N ARG A 36 4.95 -9.43 1.96
CA ARG A 36 4.90 -10.61 1.09
C ARG A 36 5.02 -11.93 1.87
N ARG A 37 5.87 -11.95 2.88
CA ARG A 37 6.11 -13.08 3.80
C ARG A 37 6.15 -12.55 5.22
N ARG A 38 5.71 -13.37 6.18
CA ARG A 38 5.75 -13.06 7.61
C ARG A 38 5.56 -14.34 8.42
N VAL A 39 5.76 -14.21 9.73
CA VAL A 39 5.51 -15.25 10.74
C VAL A 39 4.38 -14.81 11.67
N CYS A 40 3.82 -15.76 12.41
CA CYS A 40 2.77 -15.47 13.38
C CYS A 40 3.32 -14.59 14.53
N PRO A 41 2.75 -13.41 14.80
CA PRO A 41 3.25 -12.53 15.87
C PRO A 41 3.04 -13.11 17.28
N ARG A 42 2.22 -14.17 17.42
CA ARG A 42 1.94 -14.81 18.72
C ARG A 42 2.88 -15.97 19.03
N CYS A 43 3.31 -16.74 18.02
CA CYS A 43 4.03 -18.00 18.25
C CYS A 43 5.22 -18.22 17.32
N GLY A 44 5.54 -17.28 16.42
CA GLY A 44 6.61 -17.41 15.43
C GLY A 44 6.36 -18.43 14.32
N GLY A 45 5.26 -19.19 14.39
CA GLY A 45 4.94 -20.23 13.40
C GLY A 45 4.58 -19.69 12.01
N PRO A 46 4.56 -20.57 11.00
CA PRO A 46 4.25 -20.19 9.63
C PRO A 46 2.80 -19.71 9.49
N VAL A 47 2.62 -18.68 8.66
CA VAL A 47 1.30 -18.13 8.32
C VAL A 47 1.06 -18.22 6.82
N VAL A 48 -0.20 -18.36 6.44
CA VAL A 48 -0.65 -18.36 5.04
C VAL A 48 -1.64 -17.24 4.82
N LEU A 49 -1.50 -16.57 3.68
CA LEU A 49 -2.48 -15.58 3.22
C LEU A 49 -3.63 -16.34 2.57
N GLN A 50 -4.84 -16.11 3.05
CA GLN A 50 -6.04 -16.79 2.58
C GLN A 50 -7.16 -15.79 2.35
N GLN A 51 -7.85 -15.93 1.21
CA GLN A 51 -9.14 -15.30 1.01
C GLN A 51 -10.19 -16.05 1.84
N ARG A 52 -11.06 -15.31 2.53
CA ARG A 52 -12.20 -15.95 3.19
C ARG A 52 -13.24 -16.36 2.16
N LYS A 53 -13.95 -17.45 2.45
CA LYS A 53 -15.05 -17.91 1.59
C LYS A 53 -16.37 -17.21 1.92
N ASP A 54 -16.52 -16.78 3.18
CA ASP A 54 -17.72 -16.15 3.72
C ASP A 54 -17.75 -14.62 3.54
N ARG A 55 -16.60 -14.02 3.23
CA ARG A 55 -16.44 -12.57 3.10
C ARG A 55 -15.43 -12.27 2.00
N ASP A 56 -15.62 -11.16 1.32
CA ASP A 56 -14.67 -10.66 0.32
C ASP A 56 -13.50 -9.91 0.99
N ASP A 57 -12.86 -10.58 1.95
CA ASP A 57 -11.67 -10.14 2.66
C ASP A 57 -10.55 -11.19 2.61
N VAL A 58 -9.34 -10.73 2.93
CA VAL A 58 -8.14 -11.56 2.96
C VAL A 58 -7.54 -11.47 4.35
N ARG A 59 -7.03 -12.60 4.85
CA ARG A 59 -6.40 -12.70 6.18
C ARG A 59 -5.10 -13.49 6.14
N TRP A 60 -4.23 -13.20 7.09
CA TRP A 60 -3.21 -14.17 7.49
C TRP A 60 -3.79 -15.13 8.50
N ARG A 61 -3.51 -16.42 8.33
CA ARG A 61 -3.86 -17.46 9.28
C ARG A 61 -2.61 -18.25 9.66
N CYS A 62 -2.36 -18.38 10.95
CA CYS A 62 -1.31 -19.24 11.48
C CYS A 62 -1.68 -20.71 11.28
N ASN A 63 -0.80 -21.49 10.66
CA ASN A 63 -1.04 -22.92 10.41
C ASN A 63 -0.70 -23.80 11.62
N THR A 64 -0.06 -23.27 12.66
CA THR A 64 0.21 -24.00 13.89
C THR A 64 -1.10 -24.42 14.55
N LYS A 65 -1.34 -25.73 14.72
CA LYS A 65 -2.62 -26.29 15.22
C LYS A 65 -3.10 -25.66 16.54
N ARG A 66 -2.18 -25.38 17.46
CA ARG A 66 -2.51 -24.76 18.77
C ARG A 66 -2.70 -23.25 18.72
N CYS A 67 -2.22 -22.57 17.67
CA CYS A 67 -2.28 -21.11 17.59
C CYS A 67 -3.49 -20.65 16.78
N GLN A 68 -3.57 -21.08 15.51
CA GLN A 68 -4.63 -20.73 14.54
C GLN A 68 -5.01 -19.23 14.48
N LYS A 69 -4.15 -18.35 15.00
CA LYS A 69 -4.46 -16.92 15.10
C LYS A 69 -4.56 -16.31 13.72
N GLU A 70 -5.54 -15.43 13.57
CA GLU A 70 -5.78 -14.67 12.36
C GLU A 70 -5.44 -13.20 12.59
N PHE A 71 -5.00 -12.55 11.52
CA PHE A 71 -4.75 -11.11 11.53
C PHE A 71 -4.83 -10.53 10.12
N SER A 72 -5.01 -9.21 10.05
CA SER A 72 -5.19 -8.50 8.79
C SER A 72 -3.91 -8.51 7.94
N PRO A 73 -4.01 -8.49 6.61
CA PRO A 73 -2.88 -8.20 5.72
C PRO A 73 -2.21 -6.86 6.03
N LYS A 74 -2.98 -5.93 6.61
CA LYS A 74 -2.55 -4.58 6.99
C LYS A 74 -1.80 -4.54 8.33
N THR A 75 -1.82 -5.61 9.13
CA THR A 75 -1.11 -5.64 10.42
C THR A 75 0.40 -5.48 10.21
N GLY A 76 1.01 -4.58 10.97
CA GLY A 76 2.41 -4.20 10.87
C GLY A 76 2.74 -3.42 9.60
N THR A 77 1.76 -2.77 8.96
CA THR A 77 1.96 -1.87 7.81
C THR A 77 1.42 -0.49 8.11
N TRP A 78 1.68 0.47 7.22
CA TRP A 78 1.06 1.79 7.23
C TRP A 78 -0.48 1.75 7.31
N PHE A 79 -1.11 0.71 6.75
CA PHE A 79 -2.56 0.56 6.72
C PHE A 79 -3.14 -0.09 7.98
N GLN A 80 -2.32 -0.36 9.00
CA GLN A 80 -2.80 -0.95 10.24
C GLN A 80 -3.87 -0.06 10.88
N GLY A 81 -4.98 -0.66 11.29
CA GLY A 81 -6.10 0.08 11.90
C GLY A 81 -7.06 0.72 10.90
N CYS A 82 -6.70 0.84 9.61
CA CYS A 82 -7.67 1.26 8.59
C CYS A 82 -8.78 0.22 8.49
N GLU A 83 -10.04 0.67 8.47
CA GLU A 83 -11.20 -0.25 8.37
C GLU A 83 -11.47 -0.71 6.93
N HIS A 84 -11.06 0.09 5.95
CA HIS A 84 -11.33 -0.18 4.55
C HIS A 84 -10.53 -1.37 3.97
N PRO A 85 -11.11 -2.11 3.00
CA PRO A 85 -10.41 -3.15 2.25
C PRO A 85 -9.16 -2.61 1.54
N VAL A 86 -8.18 -3.49 1.34
CA VAL A 86 -6.92 -3.18 0.66
C VAL A 86 -7.16 -2.67 -0.76
N ARG A 87 -8.14 -3.21 -1.49
CA ARG A 87 -8.50 -2.66 -2.82
C ARG A 87 -8.93 -1.19 -2.77
N THR A 88 -9.67 -0.79 -1.73
CA THR A 88 -10.07 0.61 -1.54
C THR A 88 -8.85 1.47 -1.25
N LEU A 89 -7.93 0.99 -0.41
CA LEU A 89 -6.69 1.69 -0.08
C LEU A 89 -5.76 1.81 -1.31
N LEU A 90 -5.73 0.80 -2.18
CA LEU A 90 -5.02 0.84 -3.46
C LEU A 90 -5.60 1.93 -4.37
N LEU A 91 -6.92 1.98 -4.52
CA LEU A 91 -7.57 3.02 -5.34
C LEU A 91 -7.38 4.41 -4.74
N PHE A 92 -7.45 4.54 -3.42
CA PHE A 92 -7.26 5.81 -2.72
C PHE A 92 -5.82 6.30 -2.84
N SER A 93 -4.82 5.44 -2.62
CA SER A 93 -3.41 5.79 -2.81
C SER A 93 -3.13 6.22 -4.26
N ARG A 94 -3.79 5.60 -5.25
CA ARG A 94 -3.70 6.07 -6.64
C ARG A 94 -4.42 7.40 -6.86
N ALA A 95 -5.62 7.58 -6.31
CA ALA A 95 -6.38 8.83 -6.44
C ALA A 95 -5.59 10.03 -5.90
N LEU A 96 -4.93 9.86 -4.75
CA LEU A 96 -4.08 10.89 -4.16
C LEU A 96 -2.79 11.18 -4.95
N THR A 97 -2.26 10.20 -5.66
CA THR A 97 -1.02 10.36 -6.44
C THR A 97 -1.26 10.86 -7.86
N THR A 98 -2.48 10.70 -8.39
CA THR A 98 -2.78 11.10 -9.77
C THR A 98 -3.43 12.49 -9.80
N LEU A 99 -2.63 13.51 -10.15
CA LEU A 99 -3.11 14.86 -10.55
C LEU A 99 -4.30 14.80 -11.52
N TYR A 100 -4.35 13.77 -12.36
CA TYR A 100 -5.40 13.51 -13.34
C TYR A 100 -6.79 13.28 -12.73
N TYR A 101 -6.89 12.66 -11.53
CA TYR A 101 -8.19 12.42 -10.92
C TYR A 101 -8.77 13.72 -10.31
N CYS A 102 -7.91 14.56 -9.70
CA CYS A 102 -8.28 15.90 -9.26
C CYS A 102 -8.80 16.76 -10.41
N LYS A 103 -8.14 16.69 -11.59
CA LYS A 103 -8.51 17.46 -12.78
C LYS A 103 -9.84 16.97 -13.39
N GLY A 104 -10.02 15.66 -13.53
CA GLY A 104 -11.18 15.09 -14.24
C GLY A 104 -12.48 15.01 -13.44
N LYS A 105 -12.42 14.84 -12.10
CA LYS A 105 -13.64 14.65 -11.27
C LYS A 105 -14.07 15.90 -10.50
N TYR A 106 -13.13 16.80 -10.20
CA TYR A 106 -13.39 17.98 -9.36
C TYR A 106 -13.20 19.30 -10.11
N ASP A 107 -13.01 19.27 -11.43
CA ASP A 107 -12.75 20.45 -12.28
C ASP A 107 -11.62 21.35 -11.73
N MET A 108 -10.62 20.73 -11.09
CA MET A 108 -9.54 21.48 -10.47
C MET A 108 -8.54 21.94 -11.52
N LYS A 109 -8.19 23.23 -11.46
CA LYS A 109 -7.04 23.77 -12.22
C LYS A 109 -5.78 22.99 -11.86
N GLU A 110 -4.94 22.75 -12.85
CA GLU A 110 -3.71 21.95 -12.70
C GLU A 110 -2.81 22.43 -11.56
N ALA A 111 -2.64 23.75 -11.43
CA ALA A 111 -1.88 24.36 -10.34
C ALA A 111 -2.49 24.06 -8.95
N ALA A 112 -3.82 23.96 -8.83
CA ALA A 112 -4.49 23.63 -7.58
C ALA A 112 -4.32 22.15 -7.23
N ALA A 113 -4.41 21.25 -8.22
CA ALA A 113 -4.14 19.83 -8.03
C ALA A 113 -2.67 19.57 -7.61
N VAL A 114 -1.71 20.28 -8.22
CA VAL A 114 -0.29 20.20 -7.84
C VAL A 114 -0.07 20.67 -6.40
N LYS A 115 -0.69 21.79 -6.01
CA LYS A 115 -0.61 22.30 -4.63
C LYS A 115 -1.21 21.34 -3.61
N LEU A 116 -2.38 20.75 -3.92
CA LEU A 116 -3.02 19.77 -3.06
C LEU A 116 -2.13 18.53 -2.86
N ASN A 117 -1.58 17.99 -3.95
CA ASN A 117 -0.67 16.84 -3.86
C ASN A 117 0.59 17.15 -3.05
N ALA A 118 1.17 18.35 -3.23
CA ALA A 118 2.31 18.79 -2.43
C ALA A 118 1.98 18.93 -0.93
N ALA A 119 0.80 19.46 -0.60
CA ALA A 119 0.35 19.58 0.79
C ALA A 119 0.12 18.20 1.43
N MET A 120 -0.53 17.28 0.71
CA MET A 120 -0.75 15.90 1.17
C MET A 120 0.58 15.16 1.42
N ARG A 121 1.59 15.40 0.57
CA ARG A 121 2.95 14.86 0.77
C ARG A 121 3.58 15.39 2.04
N ARG A 122 3.54 16.70 2.29
CA ARG A 122 4.09 17.28 3.53
C ARG A 122 3.45 16.69 4.78
N VAL A 123 2.12 16.53 4.78
CA VAL A 123 1.41 15.90 5.90
C VAL A 123 1.87 14.45 6.10
N ALA A 124 2.07 13.70 5.02
CA ALA A 124 2.58 12.33 5.09
C ALA A 124 4.04 12.28 5.60
N GLU A 125 4.91 13.18 5.13
CA GLU A 125 6.31 13.31 5.57
C GLU A 125 6.39 13.66 7.06
N GLU A 126 5.63 14.67 7.51
CA GLU A 126 5.58 15.08 8.92
C GLU A 126 5.09 13.96 9.83
N TRP A 127 4.09 13.19 9.37
CA TRP A 127 3.62 12.03 10.12
C TRP A 127 4.69 10.94 10.20
N LEU A 128 5.38 10.65 9.09
CA LEU A 128 6.47 9.66 9.04
C LEU A 128 7.61 10.00 10.00
N LEU A 129 7.99 11.28 10.07
CA LEU A 129 9.02 11.77 10.99
C LEU A 129 8.63 11.56 12.46
N LYS A 130 7.33 11.72 12.78
CA LYS A 130 6.80 11.58 14.14
C LYS A 130 6.46 10.14 14.52
N ASN A 131 6.24 9.28 13.52
CA ASN A 131 5.80 7.90 13.70
C ASN A 131 6.66 6.99 12.83
N PRO A 132 7.88 6.62 13.28
CA PRO A 132 8.72 5.70 12.55
C PRO A 132 8.03 4.34 12.47
N VAL A 133 7.43 4.06 11.31
CA VAL A 133 6.86 2.76 10.99
C VAL A 133 7.92 1.98 10.23
N PRO A 134 8.14 0.69 10.54
CA PRO A 134 8.91 -0.18 9.66
C PRO A 134 8.30 -0.14 8.25
N LEU A 135 8.99 0.52 7.33
CA LEU A 135 8.63 0.50 5.91
C LEU A 135 9.01 -0.87 5.36
N GLY A 136 8.04 -1.54 4.75
CA GLY A 136 8.26 -2.84 4.16
C GLY A 136 7.89 -4.00 5.07
N GLY A 137 7.43 -5.07 4.43
CA GLY A 137 7.29 -6.33 5.12
C GLY A 137 8.63 -6.93 5.52
N SER A 138 8.65 -7.78 6.56
CA SER A 138 9.90 -8.40 7.04
C SER A 138 10.55 -9.27 5.96
N ALA A 139 11.41 -8.63 5.17
CA ALA A 139 12.49 -9.18 4.37
C ALA A 139 13.43 -7.99 4.09
N LEU A 140 14.69 -8.16 4.45
CA LEU A 140 15.84 -7.26 4.26
C LEU A 140 15.89 -6.60 2.88
N THR A 141 15.08 -5.57 2.66
CA THR A 141 15.09 -4.81 1.41
C THR A 141 14.87 -3.37 1.79
N GLU A 142 15.97 -2.61 1.75
CA GLU A 142 15.96 -1.17 1.54
C GLU A 142 14.92 -0.87 0.46
N PRO A 143 13.91 -0.01 0.72
CA PRO A 143 12.89 0.27 -0.27
C PRO A 143 13.58 0.74 -1.54
N SER A 144 13.23 0.14 -2.67
CA SER A 144 13.77 0.62 -3.94
C SER A 144 13.34 2.08 -4.11
N HIS A 145 14.18 2.89 -4.75
CA HIS A 145 13.90 4.30 -5.02
C HIS A 145 12.46 4.48 -5.56
N GLU A 146 11.99 3.56 -6.42
CA GLU A 146 10.63 3.47 -7.00
C GLU A 146 9.48 3.34 -5.99
N ASP A 147 9.68 2.65 -4.86
CA ASP A 147 8.64 2.52 -3.82
C ASP A 147 8.43 3.84 -3.05
N PHE A 148 9.49 4.66 -2.94
CA PHE A 148 9.39 6.04 -2.45
C PHE A 148 8.74 6.98 -3.48
N TYR A 149 8.93 6.76 -4.79
CA TYR A 149 8.27 7.59 -5.82
C TYR A 149 6.75 7.46 -5.81
N ILE A 150 6.21 6.31 -5.39
CA ILE A 150 4.76 6.11 -5.28
C ILE A 150 4.16 6.98 -4.15
N TYR A 151 4.93 7.36 -3.13
CA TYR A 151 4.41 8.13 -1.98
C TYR A 151 4.96 9.56 -1.84
N LEU A 152 6.16 9.88 -2.33
CA LEU A 152 6.79 11.19 -2.12
C LEU A 152 7.15 11.94 -3.42
N GLY A 153 7.32 11.26 -4.55
CA GLY A 153 7.74 11.89 -5.80
C GLY A 153 9.05 12.71 -5.70
N PRO A 154 9.59 13.20 -6.83
CA PRO A 154 10.96 13.71 -6.89
C PRO A 154 11.03 15.16 -6.41
N LYS A 155 11.27 15.45 -5.13
CA LYS A 155 11.95 16.69 -4.66
C LYS A 155 12.28 16.61 -3.16
N SER A 156 13.23 15.76 -2.76
CA SER A 156 13.76 15.83 -1.39
C SER A 156 15.12 15.13 -1.21
N TYR A 157 16.03 15.28 -2.18
CA TYR A 157 17.45 14.94 -1.96
C TYR A 157 18.33 16.02 -2.59
N HIS A 158 18.54 17.10 -1.84
CA HIS A 158 19.63 18.05 -2.08
C HIS A 158 20.60 18.13 -0.88
N TRP A 159 20.58 17.12 0.01
CA TRP A 159 21.36 17.09 1.26
C TRP A 159 22.19 15.81 1.43
N LEU A 160 22.76 15.29 0.34
CA LEU A 160 23.92 14.40 0.39
C LEU A 160 24.92 14.85 -0.67
N GLN A 161 25.60 15.96 -0.35
CA GLN A 161 27.01 16.20 -0.68
C GLN A 161 27.71 16.56 0.63
#